data_AF-A0AA37WJK4-F1
#
_entry.id   AF-A0AA37WJK4-F1
#
_cell.length_a   1.000
_cell.length_b   1.000
_cell.length_c   1.000
_cell.angle_alpha   90.00
_cell.angle_beta   90.00
_cell.angle_gamma   90.00
#
_symmetry.space_group_name_H-M   'P 1'
#
loop_
_entity.id
_entity.type
_entity.pdbx_description
1 polymer ?
#
loop_
_entity_poly.entity_id
_entity_poly.type
_entity_poly.pdbx_seq_one_letter_code
_entity_poly.pdbx_strand_id
1 'polypeptide(L)'
;MRRNQITLNNEVFFDENQELTSTNDTRGVITYANDAFCEVAGYSKQELEGNNHNIVRHPDMPKAAFKDMWTHLQARESWQGIVKNRCKVGSYYWVDKMRQSRNDANKSASQAEQSAESIQQIYSMIETVSTHLNDIVDSAESQDGKCKEIDGAVSNMLETTNSSAELAEEMEDNARILTGNIRRLVGMSNTFSVK
;
A
#
# COMPACT_ATOMS: atom_id res chain seq x y z
N MET A 1 -44.18 29.25 1.49
CA MET A 1 -43.70 29.10 2.88
C MET A 1 -44.74 28.27 3.63
N ARG A 2 -44.32 27.23 4.35
CA ARG A 2 -45.23 26.51 5.25
C ARG A 2 -45.71 27.50 6.32
N ARG A 3 -47.02 27.74 6.39
CA ARG A 3 -47.64 28.59 7.41
C ARG A 3 -47.56 27.86 8.76
N ASN A 4 -47.32 28.58 9.86
CA ASN A 4 -47.25 28.07 11.24
C ASN A 4 -46.08 27.13 11.57
N GLN A 5 -44.83 27.55 11.28
CA GLN A 5 -43.66 26.86 11.81
C GLN A 5 -43.33 27.35 13.22
N ILE A 6 -43.08 26.43 14.15
CA ILE A 6 -42.55 26.75 15.48
C ILE A 6 -41.11 27.21 15.29
N THR A 7 -40.80 28.42 15.73
CA THR A 7 -39.45 28.98 15.79
C THR A 7 -39.11 29.35 17.21
N LEU A 8 -38.00 28.83 17.71
CA LEU A 8 -37.41 29.17 18.99
C LEU A 8 -36.16 29.99 18.72
N ASN A 9 -36.00 31.09 19.44
CA ASN A 9 -34.78 31.90 19.38
C ASN A 9 -33.68 31.25 20.23
N ASN A 10 -33.30 30.03 19.85
CA ASN A 10 -32.27 29.23 20.49
C ASN A 10 -31.35 28.66 19.41
N GLU A 11 -30.07 29.03 19.47
CA GLU A 11 -29.06 28.59 18.52
C GLU A 11 -28.48 27.23 18.92
N VAL A 12 -28.38 26.33 17.94
CA VAL A 12 -27.71 25.03 18.07
C VAL A 12 -26.33 25.16 17.46
N PHE A 13 -25.32 25.02 18.32
CA PHE A 13 -23.93 24.93 17.90
C PHE A 13 -23.56 23.48 17.60
N PHE A 14 -22.60 23.32 16.70
CA PHE A 14 -22.03 22.02 16.31
C PHE A 14 -20.52 22.17 16.17
N ASP A 15 -19.79 21.06 16.21
CA ASP A 15 -18.33 21.06 16.17
C ASP A 15 -17.82 21.70 14.87
N GLU A 16 -16.70 22.42 14.92
CA GLU A 16 -16.10 23.02 13.73
C GLU A 16 -15.70 21.98 12.68
N ASN A 17 -15.44 20.74 13.11
CA ASN A 17 -15.11 19.59 12.25
C ASN A 17 -16.35 18.86 11.72
N GLN A 18 -17.55 19.16 12.23
CA GLN A 18 -18.79 18.58 11.73
C GLN A 18 -19.23 19.30 10.46
N GLU A 19 -19.17 18.59 9.33
CA GLU A 19 -19.71 19.05 8.06
C GLU A 19 -21.17 18.65 7.92
N LEU A 20 -22.05 19.64 7.82
CA LEU A 20 -23.47 19.41 7.60
C LEU A 20 -23.72 19.29 6.08
N THR A 21 -23.86 18.05 5.62
CA THR A 21 -23.89 17.75 4.18
C THR A 21 -25.18 17.05 3.80
N SER A 22 -25.80 17.56 2.74
CA SER A 22 -26.94 16.95 2.08
C SER A 22 -26.78 17.04 0.57
N THR A 23 -27.17 16.00 -0.14
CA THR A 23 -27.26 16.00 -1.60
C THR A 23 -28.73 16.12 -1.99
N ASN A 24 -29.01 16.97 -2.98
CA ASN A 24 -30.36 17.18 -3.48
C ASN A 24 -30.41 16.90 -5.00
N ASP A 25 -31.56 16.47 -5.50
CA ASP A 25 -31.84 16.44 -6.94
C ASP A 25 -32.06 17.86 -7.51
N THR A 26 -32.22 17.97 -8.84
CA THR A 26 -32.46 19.25 -9.53
C THR A 26 -33.78 19.92 -9.15
N ARG A 27 -34.69 19.22 -8.46
CA ARG A 27 -35.95 19.75 -7.92
C ARG A 27 -35.82 20.16 -6.46
N GLY A 28 -34.63 20.02 -5.86
CA GLY A 28 -34.35 20.32 -4.47
C GLY A 28 -34.85 19.25 -3.49
N VAL A 29 -35.11 18.03 -3.95
CA VAL A 29 -35.46 16.88 -3.10
C VAL A 29 -34.16 16.29 -2.55
N ILE A 30 -34.06 16.17 -1.22
CA ILE A 30 -32.90 15.57 -0.56
C ILE A 30 -32.83 14.09 -0.96
N THR A 31 -31.72 13.69 -1.56
CA THR A 31 -31.41 12.29 -1.91
C THR A 31 -30.47 11.65 -0.90
N TYR A 32 -29.71 12.46 -0.17
CA TYR A 32 -28.80 12.02 0.87
C TYR A 32 -28.65 13.08 1.95
N ALA A 33 -28.56 12.65 3.20
CA ALA A 33 -28.18 13.45 4.35
C ALA A 33 -27.18 12.66 5.20
N ASN A 34 -26.09 13.31 5.63
CA ASN A 34 -25.15 12.69 6.56
C ASN A 34 -25.68 12.74 8.01
N ASP A 35 -25.09 11.92 8.88
CA ASP A 35 -25.57 11.74 10.26
C ASP A 35 -25.44 13.03 11.08
N ALA A 36 -24.36 13.80 10.89
CA ALA A 36 -24.17 15.09 11.56
C ALA A 36 -25.28 16.09 11.20
N PHE A 37 -25.71 16.16 9.94
CA PHE A 37 -26.84 16.99 9.54
C PHE A 37 -28.15 16.52 10.18
N CYS A 38 -28.39 15.21 10.24
CA CYS A 38 -29.57 14.63 10.89
C CYS A 38 -29.63 14.99 12.38
N GLU A 39 -28.50 14.84 13.08
CA GLU A 39 -28.36 15.13 14.51
C GLU A 39 -28.60 16.61 14.82
N VAL A 40 -27.90 17.52 14.15
CA VAL A 40 -28.01 18.97 14.37
C VAL A 40 -29.39 19.50 13.97
N ALA A 41 -29.92 19.05 12.83
CA ALA A 41 -31.25 19.47 12.39
C ALA A 41 -32.37 18.82 13.20
N GLY A 42 -32.09 17.73 13.93
CA GLY A 42 -33.06 16.98 14.74
C GLY A 42 -34.07 16.20 13.89
N TYR A 43 -33.70 15.81 12.68
CA TYR A 43 -34.53 14.96 11.80
C TYR A 43 -33.86 13.60 11.62
N SER A 44 -34.67 12.55 11.52
CA SER A 44 -34.16 11.27 11.05
C SER A 44 -33.85 11.32 9.54
N LYS A 45 -32.95 10.44 9.09
CA LYS A 45 -32.61 10.31 7.67
C LYS A 45 -33.84 10.07 6.80
N GLN A 46 -34.77 9.23 7.27
CA GLN A 46 -36.04 8.92 6.59
C GLN A 46 -36.99 10.13 6.49
N GLU A 47 -36.89 11.09 7.40
CA GLU A 47 -37.67 12.33 7.34
C GLU A 47 -37.07 13.37 6.39
N LEU A 48 -35.76 13.30 6.15
CA LEU A 48 -35.05 14.20 5.25
C LEU A 48 -35.06 13.69 3.81
N GLU A 49 -34.65 12.43 3.60
CA GLU A 49 -34.56 11.84 2.27
C GLU A 49 -35.94 11.71 1.62
N GLY A 50 -36.04 12.09 0.35
CA GLY A 50 -37.30 12.17 -0.39
C GLY A 50 -38.12 13.44 -0.13
N ASN A 51 -37.73 14.28 0.84
CA ASN A 51 -38.37 15.57 1.12
C ASN A 51 -37.61 16.75 0.50
N ASN A 52 -38.32 17.84 0.23
CA ASN A 52 -37.69 19.04 -0.29
C ASN A 52 -36.81 19.71 0.78
N HIS A 53 -35.61 20.15 0.39
CA HIS A 53 -34.61 20.78 1.28
C HIS A 53 -35.13 22.02 2.01
N ASN A 54 -36.23 22.63 1.54
CA ASN A 54 -36.95 23.68 2.25
C ASN A 54 -37.50 23.26 3.64
N ILE A 55 -37.50 21.98 4.01
CA ILE A 55 -37.96 21.50 5.32
C ILE A 55 -37.16 22.10 6.49
N VAL A 56 -35.86 22.32 6.29
CA VAL A 56 -34.94 22.94 7.26
C VAL A 56 -34.83 24.45 7.09
N ARG A 57 -35.54 25.08 6.15
CA ARG A 57 -35.41 26.52 5.93
C ARG A 57 -36.01 27.31 7.10
N HIS A 58 -35.24 28.26 7.64
CA HIS A 58 -35.75 29.20 8.64
C HIS A 58 -36.65 30.28 7.99
N PRO A 59 -37.79 30.67 8.59
CA PRO A 59 -38.66 31.70 8.03
C PRO A 59 -38.00 33.08 7.92
N ASP A 60 -37.10 33.42 8.84
CA ASP A 60 -36.30 34.66 8.79
C ASP A 60 -35.37 34.76 7.57
N MET A 61 -35.09 33.66 6.85
CA MET A 61 -34.22 33.72 5.68
C MET A 61 -34.85 34.56 4.57
N PRO A 62 -34.22 35.69 4.17
CA PRO A 62 -34.77 36.59 3.17
C PRO A 62 -35.08 35.87 1.86
N LYS A 63 -36.21 36.21 1.25
CA LYS A 63 -36.59 35.64 -0.06
C LYS A 63 -35.55 35.95 -1.15
N ALA A 64 -34.86 37.09 -1.04
CA ALA A 64 -33.80 37.50 -1.96
C ALA A 64 -32.61 36.53 -1.93
N ALA A 65 -32.07 36.21 -0.75
CA ALA A 65 -30.95 35.27 -0.61
C ALA A 65 -31.27 33.87 -1.19
N PHE A 66 -32.51 33.42 -1.01
CA PHE A 66 -32.95 32.15 -1.56
C PHE A 66 -33.13 32.19 -3.09
N LYS A 67 -33.64 33.30 -3.63
CA LYS A 67 -33.75 33.51 -5.08
C LYS A 67 -32.37 33.54 -5.73
N ASP A 68 -31.42 34.21 -5.09
CA ASP A 68 -30.03 34.28 -5.51
C ASP A 68 -29.40 32.88 -5.57
N MET A 69 -29.53 32.09 -4.51
CA MET A 69 -29.10 30.68 -4.49
C MET A 69 -29.67 29.87 -5.66
N TRP A 70 -30.98 29.93 -5.90
CA TRP A 70 -31.58 29.18 -6.99
C TRP A 70 -31.14 29.65 -8.38
N THR A 71 -30.86 30.94 -8.54
CA THR A 71 -30.37 31.49 -9.81
C THR A 71 -29.02 30.86 -10.17
N HIS A 72 -28.09 30.80 -9.21
CA HIS A 72 -26.79 30.16 -9.38
C HIS A 72 -26.94 28.65 -9.65
N LEU A 73 -27.75 27.94 -8.86
CA LEU A 73 -27.94 26.50 -9.02
C LEU A 73 -28.55 26.15 -10.40
N GLN A 74 -29.48 26.97 -10.91
CA GLN A 74 -30.05 26.79 -12.26
C GLN A 74 -29.04 27.07 -13.37
N ALA A 75 -28.12 28.01 -13.14
CA ALA A 75 -26.99 28.28 -14.03
C ALA A 75 -25.88 27.22 -13.97
N ARG A 76 -26.03 26.19 -13.12
CA ARG A 76 -24.99 25.19 -12.81
C ARG A 76 -23.74 25.79 -12.17
N GLU A 77 -23.91 26.91 -11.48
CA GLU A 77 -22.86 27.58 -10.73
C GLU A 77 -22.96 27.22 -9.25
N SER A 78 -21.80 27.19 -8.57
CA SER A 78 -21.76 27.03 -7.12
C SER A 78 -22.28 28.30 -6.45
N TRP A 79 -23.18 28.14 -5.49
CA TRP A 79 -23.61 29.24 -4.63
C TRP A 79 -22.90 29.20 -3.28
N GLN A 80 -22.45 30.36 -2.80
CA GLN A 80 -21.81 30.52 -1.51
C GLN A 80 -22.54 31.58 -0.69
N GLY A 81 -22.79 31.28 0.58
CA GLY A 81 -23.44 32.20 1.48
C GLY A 81 -23.74 31.56 2.84
N ILE A 82 -24.17 32.42 3.77
CA ILE A 82 -24.58 32.03 5.12
C ILE A 82 -26.08 31.73 5.11
N VAL A 83 -26.46 30.56 5.60
CA VAL A 83 -27.86 30.09 5.65
C VAL A 83 -28.27 29.81 7.09
N LYS A 84 -29.34 30.48 7.54
CA LYS A 84 -30.04 30.15 8.79
C LYS A 84 -31.02 29.01 8.52
N ASN A 85 -30.82 27.89 9.18
CA ASN A 85 -31.68 26.72 9.11
C ASN A 85 -32.41 26.52 10.45
N ARG A 86 -33.56 25.87 10.39
CA ARG A 86 -34.45 25.57 11.50
C ARG A 86 -34.43 24.07 11.78
N CYS A 87 -34.13 23.70 13.02
CA CYS A 87 -34.25 22.35 13.54
C CYS A 87 -35.73 21.92 13.62
N LYS A 88 -35.98 20.62 13.71
CA LYS A 88 -37.34 20.06 13.84
C LYS A 88 -38.16 20.70 14.96
N VAL A 89 -37.54 20.87 16.13
CA VAL A 89 -38.15 21.43 17.36
C VAL A 89 -38.25 22.97 17.36
N GLY A 90 -37.74 23.64 16.32
CA GLY A 90 -37.89 25.09 16.13
C GLY A 90 -36.68 25.94 16.46
N SER A 91 -35.67 25.41 17.17
CA SER A 91 -34.33 26.01 17.26
C SER A 91 -33.69 26.24 15.89
N TYR A 92 -32.56 26.95 15.82
CA TYR A 92 -31.89 27.25 14.55
C TYR A 92 -30.38 27.00 14.60
N TYR A 93 -29.76 26.84 13.42
CA TYR A 93 -28.31 26.74 13.25
C TYR A 93 -27.89 27.46 11.98
N TRP A 94 -26.62 27.86 11.91
CA TRP A 94 -26.04 28.54 10.76
C TRP A 94 -25.11 27.62 9.98
N VAL A 95 -25.15 27.72 8.65
CA VAL A 95 -24.18 27.06 7.76
C VAL A 95 -23.54 28.10 6.86
N ASP A 96 -22.21 28.15 6.87
CA ASP A 96 -21.41 28.92 5.93
C ASP A 96 -20.96 28.02 4.77
N LYS A 97 -21.60 28.18 3.61
CA LYS A 97 -21.29 27.40 2.40
C LYS A 97 -19.95 27.78 1.77
N MET A 98 -19.45 28.99 1.99
CA MET A 98 -18.13 29.40 1.51
C MET A 98 -17.03 28.66 2.31
N ARG A 99 -17.17 28.63 3.64
CA ARG A 99 -16.24 27.91 4.52
C ARG A 99 -16.18 26.42 4.19
N GLN A 100 -17.33 25.79 4.00
CA GLN A 100 -17.42 24.36 3.65
C GLN A 100 -16.70 24.06 2.33
N SER A 101 -16.96 24.85 1.28
CA SER A 101 -16.29 24.68 -0.03
C SER A 101 -14.77 24.84 0.05
N ARG A 102 -14.26 25.75 0.88
CA ARG A 102 -12.82 25.93 1.09
C ARG A 102 -12.20 24.74 1.80
N ASN A 103 -12.88 24.19 2.81
CA ASN A 103 -12.41 23.02 3.54
C ASN A 103 -12.31 21.79 2.63
N ASP A 104 -13.31 21.58 1.77
CA ASP A 104 -13.30 20.50 0.77
C ASP A 104 -12.11 20.64 -0.19
N ALA A 105 -11.88 21.85 -0.71
CA ALA A 105 -10.74 22.12 -1.59
C ALA A 105 -9.38 21.89 -0.88
N ASN A 106 -9.25 22.31 0.37
CA ASN A 106 -8.03 22.09 1.15
C ASN A 106 -7.78 20.60 1.42
N LYS A 107 -8.82 19.82 1.71
CA LYS A 107 -8.73 18.36 1.86
C LYS A 107 -8.24 17.72 0.55
N SER A 108 -8.83 18.10 -0.59
CA SER A 108 -8.39 17.60 -1.90
C SER A 108 -6.94 17.98 -2.21
N ALA A 109 -6.52 19.21 -1.89
CA ALA A 109 -5.14 19.65 -2.07
C ALA A 109 -4.16 18.85 -1.20
N SER A 110 -4.47 18.67 0.10
CA SER A 110 -3.64 17.88 1.01
C SER A 110 -3.54 16.43 0.58
N GLN A 111 -4.63 15.84 0.08
CA GLN A 111 -4.63 14.46 -0.43
C GLN A 111 -3.78 14.32 -1.71
N ALA A 112 -3.80 15.34 -2.58
CA ALA A 112 -2.94 15.37 -3.77
C ALA A 112 -1.45 15.49 -3.39
N GLU A 113 -1.12 16.30 -2.38
CA GLU A 113 0.24 16.44 -1.86
C GLU A 113 0.78 15.12 -1.27
N GLN A 114 -0.01 14.45 -0.42
CA GLN A 114 0.33 13.13 0.11
C GLN A 114 0.52 12.07 -0.99
N SER A 115 -0.30 12.15 -2.05
CA SER A 115 -0.17 11.26 -3.21
C SER A 115 1.14 11.52 -3.96
N ALA A 116 1.55 12.78 -4.10
CA ALA A 116 2.82 13.14 -4.72
C ALA A 116 4.02 12.63 -3.90
N GLU A 117 3.98 12.75 -2.56
CA GLU A 117 5.00 12.18 -1.67
C GLU A 117 5.10 10.66 -1.81
N SER A 118 3.95 9.96 -1.84
CA SER A 118 3.90 8.52 -2.03
C SER A 118 4.54 8.09 -3.36
N ILE A 119 4.31 8.86 -4.44
CA ILE A 119 4.95 8.63 -5.74
C ILE A 119 6.47 8.78 -5.65
N GLN A 120 6.97 9.81 -4.95
CA GLN A 120 8.42 9.99 -4.75
C GLN A 120 9.06 8.82 -3.99
N GLN A 121 8.37 8.28 -2.98
CA GLN A 121 8.84 7.10 -2.24
C GLN A 121 8.93 5.88 -3.16
N ILE A 122 7.93 5.66 -4.03
CA ILE A 122 7.96 4.56 -5.01
C ILE A 122 9.17 4.70 -5.94
N TYR A 123 9.48 5.91 -6.43
CA TYR A 123 10.66 6.13 -7.27
C TYR A 123 11.96 5.76 -6.54
N SER A 124 12.13 6.19 -5.29
CA SER A 124 13.30 5.84 -4.48
C SER A 124 13.43 4.32 -4.24
N MET A 125 12.29 3.64 -4.02
CA MET A 125 12.27 2.18 -3.90
C MET A 125 12.70 1.49 -5.19
N ILE A 126 12.23 1.95 -6.36
CA ILE A 126 12.61 1.41 -7.67
C ILE A 126 14.11 1.58 -7.92
N GLU A 127 14.68 2.74 -7.56
CA GLU A 127 16.12 2.99 -7.66
C GLU A 127 16.92 2.01 -6.79
N THR A 128 16.49 1.83 -5.53
CA THR A 128 17.12 0.88 -4.60
C THR A 128 17.08 -0.56 -5.13
N VAL A 129 15.94 -1.00 -5.66
CA VAL A 129 15.80 -2.33 -6.28
C VAL A 129 16.74 -2.48 -7.48
N SER A 130 16.86 -1.43 -8.29
CA SER A 130 17.75 -1.44 -9.46
C SER A 130 19.22 -1.60 -9.03
N THR A 131 19.64 -0.92 -7.97
CA THR A 131 20.99 -1.09 -7.39
C THR A 131 21.21 -2.53 -6.91
N HIS A 132 20.29 -3.08 -6.13
CA HIS A 132 20.43 -4.47 -5.65
C HIS A 132 20.46 -5.49 -6.80
N LEU A 133 19.72 -5.25 -7.88
CA LEU A 133 19.77 -6.13 -9.05
C LEU A 133 21.16 -6.12 -9.69
N ASN A 134 21.80 -4.96 -9.80
CA ASN A 134 23.17 -4.88 -10.31
C ASN A 134 24.14 -5.63 -9.39
N ASP A 135 24.05 -5.46 -8.07
CA ASP A 135 24.91 -6.17 -7.11
C ASP A 135 24.75 -7.70 -7.19
N ILE A 136 23.52 -8.17 -7.44
CA ILE A 136 23.24 -9.60 -7.65
C ILE A 136 23.88 -10.12 -8.94
N VAL A 137 23.81 -9.35 -10.02
CA VAL A 137 24.45 -9.71 -11.29
C VAL A 137 25.96 -9.82 -11.12
N ASP A 138 26.61 -8.81 -10.53
CA ASP A 138 28.05 -8.81 -10.27
C ASP A 138 28.47 -10.00 -9.38
N SER A 139 27.66 -10.31 -8.36
CA SER A 139 27.89 -11.47 -7.49
C SER A 139 27.77 -12.80 -8.25
N ALA A 140 26.81 -12.92 -9.16
CA ALA A 140 26.61 -14.12 -9.97
C ALA A 140 27.78 -14.35 -10.94
N GLU A 141 28.28 -13.29 -11.58
CA GLU A 141 29.47 -13.36 -12.44
C GLU A 141 30.72 -13.78 -11.65
N SER A 142 30.89 -13.26 -10.44
CA SER A 142 31.99 -13.67 -9.55
C SER A 142 31.89 -15.16 -9.17
N GLN A 143 30.68 -15.66 -8.90
CA GLN A 143 30.45 -17.06 -8.57
C GLN A 143 30.72 -18.00 -9.76
N ASP A 144 30.37 -17.60 -10.98
CA ASP A 144 30.70 -18.36 -12.20
C ASP A 144 32.23 -18.54 -12.36
N GLY A 145 33.00 -17.49 -12.09
CA GLY A 145 34.46 -17.56 -12.06
C GLY A 145 34.98 -18.59 -11.05
N LYS A 146 34.44 -18.59 -9.83
CA LYS A 146 34.82 -19.57 -8.80
C LYS A 146 34.45 -21.00 -9.17
N CYS A 147 33.30 -21.22 -9.83
CA CYS A 147 32.94 -22.55 -10.32
C CYS A 147 33.97 -23.08 -11.32
N LYS A 148 34.46 -22.24 -12.24
CA LYS A 148 35.52 -22.63 -13.19
C LYS A 148 36.83 -23.00 -12.51
N GLU A 149 37.21 -22.28 -11.44
CA GLU A 149 38.39 -22.63 -10.64
C GLU A 149 38.23 -23.97 -9.93
N ILE A 150 37.03 -24.23 -9.37
CA ILE A 150 36.69 -25.51 -8.74
C ILE A 150 36.75 -26.65 -9.76
N ASP A 151 36.18 -26.48 -10.96
CA ASP A 151 36.22 -27.48 -12.02
C ASP A 151 37.66 -27.84 -12.41
N GLY A 152 38.55 -26.83 -12.48
CA GLY A 152 39.98 -27.04 -12.70
C GLY A 152 40.64 -27.82 -11.57
N ALA A 153 40.35 -27.47 -10.31
CA ALA A 153 40.88 -28.18 -9.14
C ALA A 153 40.42 -29.65 -9.09
N VAL A 154 39.15 -29.91 -9.42
CA VAL A 154 38.59 -31.27 -9.50
C VAL A 154 39.27 -32.08 -10.60
N SER A 155 39.52 -31.48 -11.76
CA SER A 155 40.23 -32.13 -12.87
C SER A 155 41.65 -32.55 -12.47
N ASN A 156 42.40 -31.66 -11.80
CA ASN A 156 43.74 -31.97 -11.29
C ASN A 156 43.73 -33.09 -10.23
N MET A 157 42.73 -33.10 -9.34
CA MET A 157 42.55 -34.17 -8.35
C MET A 157 42.27 -35.52 -9.02
N LEU A 158 41.44 -35.55 -10.06
CA LEU A 158 41.16 -36.76 -10.84
C LEU A 158 42.43 -37.33 -11.48
N GLU A 159 43.23 -36.47 -12.10
CA GLU A 159 44.52 -36.86 -12.70
C GLU A 159 45.47 -37.45 -11.64
N THR A 160 45.62 -36.75 -10.51
CA THR A 160 46.46 -37.20 -9.38
C THR A 160 45.98 -38.54 -8.82
N THR A 161 44.66 -38.73 -8.72
CA THR A 161 44.05 -39.97 -8.21
C THR A 161 44.31 -41.13 -9.16
N ASN A 162 44.17 -40.93 -10.47
CA ASN A 162 44.47 -41.96 -11.46
C ASN A 162 45.95 -42.36 -11.44
N SER A 163 46.87 -41.39 -11.44
CA SER A 163 48.31 -41.69 -11.32
C SER A 163 48.65 -42.42 -10.01
N SER A 164 47.99 -42.06 -8.91
CA SER A 164 48.19 -42.75 -7.63
C SER A 164 47.68 -44.20 -7.67
N ALA A 165 46.59 -44.46 -8.40
CA ALA A 165 46.07 -45.81 -8.58
C ALA A 165 47.00 -46.68 -9.44
N GLU A 166 47.53 -46.16 -10.54
CA GLU A 166 48.52 -46.86 -11.38
C GLU A 166 49.77 -47.23 -10.58
N LEU A 167 50.29 -46.29 -9.77
CA LEU A 167 51.45 -46.54 -8.91
C LEU A 167 51.16 -47.64 -7.86
N ALA A 168 49.94 -47.69 -7.33
CA ALA A 168 49.53 -48.70 -6.36
C ALA A 168 49.47 -50.10 -6.99
N GLU A 169 48.97 -50.23 -8.23
CA GLU A 169 49.02 -51.50 -8.98
C GLU A 169 50.47 -51.96 -9.20
N GLU A 170 51.36 -51.05 -9.61
CA GLU A 170 52.77 -51.36 -9.84
C GLU A 170 53.48 -51.79 -8.54
N MET A 171 53.13 -51.18 -7.40
CA MET A 171 53.60 -51.61 -6.08
C MET A 171 53.09 -53.00 -5.70
N GLU A 172 51.84 -53.35 -6.01
CA GLU A 172 51.28 -54.68 -5.76
C GLU A 172 52.02 -55.76 -6.56
N ASP A 173 52.28 -55.50 -7.84
CA ASP A 173 53.05 -56.40 -8.70
C ASP A 173 54.48 -56.59 -8.20
N ASN A 174 55.16 -55.51 -7.82
CA ASN A 174 56.50 -55.57 -7.24
C ASN A 174 56.53 -56.36 -5.92
N ALA A 175 55.55 -56.15 -5.03
CA ALA A 175 55.43 -56.89 -3.79
C ALA A 175 55.20 -58.40 -4.04
N ARG A 176 54.39 -58.73 -5.05
CA ARG A 176 54.15 -60.12 -5.48
C ARG A 176 55.43 -60.77 -6.01
N ILE A 177 56.21 -60.08 -6.84
CA ILE A 177 57.51 -60.56 -7.34
C ILE A 177 58.48 -60.79 -6.18
N LEU A 178 58.62 -59.83 -5.27
CA LEU A 178 59.51 -59.92 -4.12
C LEU A 178 59.14 -61.11 -3.22
N THR A 179 57.84 -61.29 -2.94
CA THR A 179 57.33 -62.44 -2.18
C THR A 179 57.70 -63.77 -2.85
N GLY A 180 57.59 -63.84 -4.18
CA GLY A 180 58.03 -64.99 -4.98
C GLY A 180 59.53 -65.28 -4.85
N ASN A 181 60.36 -64.24 -4.91
CA ASN A 181 61.82 -64.35 -4.77
C ASN A 181 62.22 -64.83 -3.36
N ILE A 182 61.59 -64.27 -2.31
CA ILE A 182 61.80 -64.72 -0.92
C ILE A 182 61.46 -66.22 -0.80
N ARG A 183 60.33 -66.67 -1.35
CA ARG A 183 59.92 -68.08 -1.30
C ARG A 183 60.96 -68.99 -1.98
N ARG A 184 61.53 -68.58 -3.11
CA ARG A 184 62.62 -69.33 -3.79
C ARG A 184 63.88 -69.41 -2.93
N LEU A 185 64.32 -68.29 -2.34
CA LEU A 185 65.50 -68.25 -1.47
C LEU A 185 65.34 -69.15 -0.24
N VAL A 186 64.17 -69.12 0.40
CA VAL A 186 63.85 -70.02 1.52
C VAL A 186 63.91 -71.48 1.08
N GLY A 187 63.33 -71.81 -0.08
CA GLY A 187 63.42 -73.14 -0.67
C GLY A 187 64.87 -73.61 -0.88
N MET A 188 65.72 -72.76 -1.47
CA MET A 188 67.15 -73.04 -1.64
C MET A 188 67.85 -73.25 -0.30
N SER A 189 67.62 -72.36 0.67
CA SER A 189 68.22 -72.45 2.01
C SER A 189 67.88 -73.78 2.70
N ASN A 190 66.64 -74.27 2.57
CA ASN A 190 66.23 -75.55 3.12
C ASN A 190 66.94 -76.73 2.45
N THR A 191 67.20 -76.67 1.14
CA THR A 191 67.95 -77.70 0.40
C THR A 191 69.41 -77.80 0.88
N PHE A 192 70.03 -76.67 1.26
CA PHE A 192 71.40 -76.64 1.78
C PHE A 192 71.49 -76.92 3.30
N SER A 193 70.38 -76.87 4.02
CA SER A 193 70.34 -77.13 5.47
C SER A 193 70.17 -78.61 5.83
N VAL A 194 70.03 -79.52 4.85
CA VAL A 194 70.01 -80.98 5.09
C VAL A 194 71.45 -81.52 5.06
N LYS A 195 72.11 -81.47 6.22
CA LYS A 195 73.24 -82.33 6.60
C LYS A 195 73.04 -82.74 8.05
#